data_AF-A0A7S3JV62-F1
#
_entry.id   AF-A0A7S3JV62-F1
#
_cell.length_a   1.000
_cell.length_b   1.000
_cell.length_c   1.000
_cell.angle_alpha   90.00
_cell.angle_beta   90.00
_cell.angle_gamma   90.00
#
_symmetry.space_group_name_H-M   'P 1'
#
loop_
_entity.id
_entity.type
_entity.pdbx_description
1 polymer ?
#
loop_
_entity_poly.entity_id
_entity_poly.type
_entity_poly.pdbx_seq_one_letter_code
_entity_poly.pdbx_strand_id
1 'polypeptide(L)'
;LTQGIVPALYETDERDQLCNSVRRQVKELGIPETNDNLWNFYINKCRNNLHIVLCMSPSGEKLRLRCRSFPGLISGTAIDWFKPWPQDALERVATHFLAENQMIPAKH
;
A
#
# COMPACT_ATOMS: atom_id res chain seq x y z
N LEU A 1 7.67 4.51 5.35
CA LEU A 1 7.16 3.37 6.15
C LEU A 1 7.49 3.49 7.64
N THR A 2 8.76 3.71 8.02
CA THR A 2 9.19 3.75 9.44
C THR A 2 8.46 4.76 10.34
N GLN A 3 8.14 5.96 9.84
CA GLN A 3 7.40 6.97 10.64
C GLN A 3 6.04 7.36 10.03
N GLY A 4 5.70 6.85 8.84
CA GLY A 4 4.47 7.22 8.12
C GLY A 4 4.39 8.69 7.67
N ILE A 5 5.47 9.46 7.82
CA ILE A 5 5.61 10.86 7.42
C ILE A 5 6.97 11.00 6.71
N VAL A 6 7.02 11.78 5.64
CA VAL A 6 8.27 12.17 4.98
C VAL A 6 8.61 13.60 5.44
N PRO A 7 9.75 13.82 6.12
CA PRO A 7 10.16 15.18 6.49
C PRO A 7 10.31 16.07 5.26
N ALA A 8 9.84 17.32 5.36
CA ALA A 8 9.84 18.29 4.26
C ALA A 8 9.13 17.83 2.97
N LEU A 9 8.14 16.94 3.08
CA LEU A 9 7.30 16.56 1.94
C LEU A 9 6.45 17.73 1.41
N TYR A 10 6.05 18.62 2.32
CA TYR A 10 5.18 19.75 2.03
C TYR A 10 5.86 21.04 2.41
N GLU A 11 5.69 22.05 1.57
CA GLU A 11 6.03 23.43 1.91
C GLU A 11 5.06 24.01 2.94
N THR A 12 5.42 25.11 3.58
CA THR A 12 4.63 25.69 4.70
C THR A 12 3.22 26.08 4.25
N ASP A 13 3.09 26.67 3.07
CA ASP A 13 1.81 27.08 2.47
C ASP A 13 0.93 25.87 2.11
N GLU A 14 1.52 24.80 1.57
CA GLU A 14 0.80 23.54 1.31
C GLU A 14 0.27 22.92 2.61
N ARG A 15 1.08 22.94 3.69
CA ARG A 15 0.63 22.45 5.00
C ARG A 15 -0.56 23.23 5.53
N ASP A 16 -0.55 24.55 5.39
CA ASP A 16 -1.67 25.40 5.82
C ASP A 16 -2.94 25.11 5.01
N GLN A 17 -2.82 24.92 3.69
CA GLN A 17 -3.94 24.53 2.83
C GLN A 17 -4.51 23.16 3.24
N LEU A 18 -3.67 22.17 3.54
CA LEU A 18 -4.09 20.86 4.00
C LEU A 18 -4.78 20.91 5.37
N CYS A 19 -4.22 21.66 6.32
CA CYS A 19 -4.84 21.89 7.63
C CYS A 19 -6.23 22.56 7.49
N ASN A 20 -6.36 23.52 6.59
CA ASN A 20 -7.64 24.17 6.29
C ASN A 20 -8.66 23.17 5.71
N SER A 21 -8.22 22.21 4.89
CA SER A 21 -9.10 21.19 4.28
C SER A 21 -9.74 20.23 5.31
N VAL A 22 -9.04 19.95 6.42
CA VAL A 22 -9.53 19.04 7.46
C VAL A 22 -10.18 19.75 8.65
N ARG A 23 -10.06 21.08 8.75
CA ARG A 23 -10.54 21.86 9.90
C ARG A 23 -12.01 21.60 10.25
N ARG A 24 -12.89 21.54 9.25
CA ARG A 24 -14.32 21.26 9.48
C ARG A 24 -14.53 19.91 10.17
N GLN A 25 -13.82 18.86 9.75
CA GLN A 25 -13.94 17.52 10.32
C GLN A 25 -13.40 17.48 11.76
N VAL A 26 -12.30 18.19 12.03
CA VAL A 26 -11.73 18.31 13.38
C VAL A 26 -12.71 19.01 14.32
N LYS A 27 -13.38 20.07 13.84
CA LYS A 27 -14.42 20.79 14.58
C LYS A 27 -15.65 19.90 14.87
N GLU A 28 -16.10 19.13 13.88
CA GLU A 28 -17.22 18.18 14.05
C GLU A 28 -16.92 17.09 15.09
N LEU A 29 -15.65 16.71 15.23
CA LEU A 29 -15.16 15.77 16.24
C LEU A 29 -14.95 16.41 17.62
N GLY A 30 -15.20 17.71 17.79
CA GLY A 30 -15.02 18.43 19.04
C GLY A 30 -13.57 18.62 19.48
N ILE A 31 -12.60 18.41 18.58
CA ILE A 31 -11.18 18.56 18.86
C ILE A 31 -10.80 20.05 18.71
N PRO A 32 -9.98 20.62 19.61
CA PRO A 32 -9.51 22.00 19.47
C PRO A 32 -8.77 22.24 18.15
N GLU A 33 -9.11 23.32 17.44
CA GLU A 33 -8.58 23.68 16.12
C GLU A 33 -7.15 24.26 16.15
N THR A 34 -6.24 23.65 16.91
CA THR A 34 -4.81 24.02 16.90
C THR A 34 -4.12 23.48 15.65
N ASN A 35 -3.07 24.17 15.17
CA ASN A 35 -2.32 23.72 13.99
C ASN A 35 -1.76 22.30 14.16
N ASP A 36 -1.30 21.95 15.36
CA ASP A 36 -0.81 20.60 15.66
C ASP A 36 -1.92 19.55 15.60
N ASN A 37 -3.11 19.85 16.11
CA ASN A 37 -4.24 18.92 16.07
C ASN A 37 -4.74 18.70 14.64
N LEU A 38 -4.83 19.77 13.85
CA LEU A 38 -5.20 19.71 12.43
C LEU A 38 -4.19 18.85 11.64
N TRP A 39 -2.90 19.09 11.86
CA TRP A 39 -1.84 18.35 11.19
C TRP A 39 -1.84 16.87 11.59
N ASN A 40 -1.91 16.57 12.89
CA ASN A 40 -1.97 15.20 13.38
C ASN A 40 -3.21 14.46 12.88
N PHE A 41 -4.36 15.13 12.83
CA PHE A 41 -5.59 14.56 12.26
C PHE A 41 -5.43 14.24 10.78
N TYR A 42 -4.87 15.16 9.99
CA TYR A 42 -4.59 14.93 8.57
C TYR A 42 -3.66 13.73 8.37
N ILE A 43 -2.54 13.67 9.10
CA ILE A 43 -1.60 12.55 9.02
C ILE A 43 -2.26 11.23 9.38
N ASN A 44 -3.04 11.17 10.46
CA ASN A 44 -3.75 9.96 10.85
C ASN A 44 -4.78 9.54 9.79
N LYS A 45 -5.49 10.50 9.19
CA LYS A 45 -6.39 10.24 8.07
C LYS A 45 -5.65 9.64 6.87
N CYS A 46 -4.50 10.18 6.50
CA CYS A 46 -3.68 9.61 5.42
C CYS A 46 -3.23 8.18 5.76
N ARG A 47 -2.73 7.95 6.98
CA ARG A 47 -2.26 6.62 7.42
C ARG A 47 -3.36 5.56 7.38
N ASN A 48 -4.59 5.94 7.71
CA ASN A 48 -5.72 5.01 7.73
C ASN A 48 -6.28 4.71 6.34
N ASN A 49 -6.01 5.55 5.33
CA ASN A 49 -6.58 5.40 3.99
C ASN A 49 -5.54 5.05 2.91
N LEU A 50 -4.24 5.19 3.19
CA LEU A 50 -3.17 4.92 2.23
C LEU A 50 -2.54 3.55 2.49
N HIS A 51 -2.80 2.61 1.57
CA HIS A 51 -2.15 1.31 1.54
C HIS A 51 -1.24 1.21 0.32
N ILE A 52 0.05 0.97 0.55
CA ILE A 52 1.06 0.86 -0.52
C ILE A 52 1.45 -0.61 -0.67
N VAL A 53 1.32 -1.14 -1.88
CA VAL A 53 1.76 -2.50 -2.23
C VAL A 53 2.96 -2.39 -3.17
N LEU A 54 4.04 -3.10 -2.85
CA LEU A 54 5.27 -3.11 -3.64
C LEU A 54 5.53 -4.51 -4.17
N CYS A 55 5.62 -4.63 -5.49
CA CYS A 55 6.02 -5.88 -6.15
C CYS A 55 7.50 -5.81 -6.52
N MET A 56 8.30 -6.74 -5.99
CA MET A 56 9.72 -6.82 -6.26
C MET A 56 10.10 -8.26 -6.57
N SER A 57 10.97 -8.43 -7.57
CA SER A 57 11.53 -9.75 -7.85
C SER A 57 12.50 -10.15 -6.73
N PRO A 58 12.41 -11.38 -6.18
CA PRO A 58 13.41 -11.91 -5.26
C PRO A 58 14.73 -12.21 -5.97
N SER A 59 14.75 -12.23 -7.30
CA SER A 59 15.93 -12.57 -8.08
C SER A 59 16.96 -11.44 -8.07
N GLY A 60 18.19 -11.79 -7.71
CA GLY A 60 19.34 -10.88 -7.70
C GLY A 60 19.44 -10.02 -6.43
N GLU A 61 20.33 -9.03 -6.48
CA GLU A 61 20.76 -8.29 -5.28
C GLU A 61 19.90 -7.04 -4.98
N LYS A 62 19.08 -6.58 -5.92
CA LYS A 62 18.35 -5.31 -5.80
C LYS A 62 17.41 -5.26 -4.60
N LEU A 63 16.65 -6.33 -4.35
CA LEU A 63 15.75 -6.41 -3.20
C LEU A 63 16.55 -6.31 -1.89
N ARG A 64 17.66 -7.06 -1.79
CA ARG A 64 18.54 -7.06 -0.63
C ARG A 64 19.12 -5.66 -0.36
N LEU A 65 19.62 -4.97 -1.39
CA LEU A 65 20.15 -3.61 -1.25
C LEU A 65 19.08 -2.63 -0.78
N ARG A 66 17.88 -2.67 -1.37
CA ARG A 66 16.76 -1.79 -0.97
C ARG A 66 16.33 -2.03 0.47
N CYS A 67 16.20 -3.29 0.89
CA CYS A 67 15.87 -3.63 2.28
C CYS A 67 16.94 -3.12 3.27
N ARG A 68 18.23 -3.16 2.90
CA ARG A 68 19.32 -2.64 3.73
C ARG A 68 19.33 -1.11 3.79
N SER A 69 19.10 -0.44 2.65
CA SER A 69 19.02 1.02 2.59
C SER A 69 17.76 1.57 3.27
N PHE A 70 16.67 0.81 3.29
CA PHE A 70 15.38 1.21 3.84
C PHE A 70 14.81 0.14 4.78
N PRO A 71 15.26 0.08 6.05
CA PRO A 71 14.82 -0.95 7.01
C PRO A 71 13.31 -1.00 7.24
N GLY A 72 12.61 0.12 7.01
CA GLY A 72 11.14 0.19 7.10
C GLY A 72 10.39 -0.68 6.09
N LEU A 73 11.05 -1.15 5.03
CA LEU A 73 10.50 -2.13 4.09
C LEU A 73 10.42 -3.55 4.67
N ILE A 74 11.09 -3.83 5.78
CA ILE A 74 10.99 -5.13 6.45
C ILE A 74 10.12 -5.00 7.70
N SER A 75 10.32 -3.96 8.51
CA SER A 75 9.60 -3.80 9.76
C SER A 75 8.18 -3.24 9.61
N GLY A 76 7.92 -2.46 8.54
CA GLY A 76 6.67 -1.73 8.35
C GLY A 76 5.72 -2.31 7.30
N THR A 77 6.05 -3.46 6.70
CA THR A 77 5.22 -4.10 5.67
C THR A 77 5.16 -5.60 5.90
N ALA A 78 4.02 -6.21 5.56
CA ALA A 78 3.91 -7.65 5.44
C ALA A 78 4.58 -8.11 4.13
N ILE A 79 5.45 -9.11 4.22
CA ILE A 79 6.12 -9.69 3.04
C ILE A 79 5.36 -10.96 2.64
N ASP A 80 4.81 -10.95 1.44
CA ASP A 80 4.19 -12.12 0.82
C ASP A 80 5.10 -12.67 -0.29
N TRP A 81 5.42 -13.97 -0.22
CA TRP A 81 6.33 -14.63 -1.14
C TRP A 81 5.54 -15.41 -2.19
N PHE A 82 5.53 -14.89 -3.42
CA PHE A 82 4.93 -15.55 -4.57
C PHE A 82 5.84 -16.68 -5.05
N LYS A 83 5.54 -17.90 -4.58
CA LYS A 83 6.20 -19.12 -5.05
C LYS A 83 5.63 -19.55 -6.40
N PRO A 84 6.37 -20.40 -7.15
CA PRO A 84 5.78 -21.09 -8.30
C PRO A 84 4.47 -21.76 -7.92
N TRP A 85 3.50 -21.72 -8.82
CA TRP A 85 2.20 -22.31 -8.56
C TRP A 85 2.33 -23.83 -8.35
N PRO A 86 1.64 -24.39 -7.35
CA PRO A 86 1.56 -25.83 -7.19
C PRO A 86 0.78 -26.47 -8.36
N GLN A 87 0.98 -27.76 -8.58
CA GLN A 87 0.42 -28.47 -9.72
C GLN A 87 -1.11 -28.38 -9.77
N ASP A 88 -1.79 -28.47 -8.63
CA ASP A 88 -3.23 -28.34 -8.51
C ASP A 88 -3.75 -26.95 -8.94
N ALA A 89 -3.03 -25.88 -8.60
CA ALA A 89 -3.35 -24.53 -9.06
C ALA A 89 -3.17 -24.40 -10.58
N LEU A 90 -2.09 -24.97 -11.12
CA LEU A 90 -1.84 -25.00 -12.58
C LEU A 90 -2.95 -25.78 -13.31
N GLU A 91 -3.34 -26.95 -12.81
CA GLU A 91 -4.42 -27.78 -13.37
C GLU A 91 -5.77 -27.06 -13.33
N ARG A 92 -6.09 -26.38 -12.23
CA ARG A 92 -7.33 -25.59 -12.11
C ARG A 92 -7.38 -24.45 -13.10
N VAL A 93 -6.29 -23.71 -13.26
CA VAL A 93 -6.24 -22.60 -14.22
C VAL A 93 -6.25 -23.11 -15.66
N ALA A 94 -5.54 -24.20 -15.95
CA ALA A 94 -5.63 -24.85 -17.25
C ALA A 94 -7.07 -25.33 -17.54
N THR A 95 -7.73 -25.99 -16.59
CA THR A 95 -9.10 -26.48 -16.76
C THR A 95 -10.08 -25.34 -16.98
N HIS A 96 -9.99 -24.27 -16.19
CA HIS A 96 -10.84 -23.09 -16.35
C HIS A 96 -10.62 -22.42 -17.71
N PHE A 97 -9.37 -22.19 -18.10
CA PHE A 97 -9.04 -21.56 -19.38
C PHE A 97 -9.45 -22.40 -20.59
N LEU A 98 -9.26 -23.72 -20.52
CA LEU A 98 -9.64 -24.63 -21.60
C LEU A 98 -11.16 -24.83 -21.71
N ALA A 99 -11.90 -24.74 -20.60
CA ALA A 99 -13.36 -24.85 -20.59
C ALA A 99 -14.04 -23.68 -21.33
N GLU A 100 -13.42 -22.49 -21.35
CA GLU A 100 -13.93 -21.33 -22.10
C GLU A 100 -13.61 -21.39 -23.60
N ASN A 101 -12.80 -22.36 -24.02
CA ASN A 101 -12.34 -22.46 -25.39
C ASN A 101 -13.30 -23.30 -26.24
N GLN A 102 -14.13 -22.64 -27.05
CA GLN A 102 -15.17 -23.28 -27.89
C GLN A 102 -14.64 -24.31 -28.89
N MET A 103 -13.34 -24.26 -29.21
CA MET A 103 -12.68 -25.20 -30.13
C MET A 103 -12.31 -26.53 -29.46
N ILE A 104 -12.40 -26.60 -28.12
CA ILE A 104 -12.10 -27.80 -27.35
C ILE A 104 -13.43 -28.45 -27.00
N PRO A 105 -13.77 -29.62 -27.58
CA PRO A 105 -15.03 -30.28 -27.27
C PRO A 105 -15.09 -30.62 -25.78
N ALA A 106 -16.23 -30.38 -25.15
CA ALA A 106 -16.48 -30.62 -23.74
C ALA A 106 -16.62 -32.12 -23.42
N LYS A 107 -15.56 -32.89 -23.69
CA LYS A 107 -15.37 -34.35 -23.56
C LYS A 107 -16.45 -35.24 -24.23
N HIS A 108 -15.99 -36.42 -24.63
CA HIS A 108 -16.79 -37.60 -24.94
C HIS A 108 -17.27 -38.28 -23.66
#